data_AF-A0A386PSU8-F1
#
_entry.id   AF-A0A386PSU8-F1
#
_cell.length_a   1.000
_cell.length_b   1.000
_cell.length_c   1.000
_cell.angle_alpha   90.00
_cell.angle_beta   90.00
_cell.angle_gamma   90.00
#
_symmetry.space_group_name_H-M   'P 1'
#
loop_
_entity.id
_entity.type
_entity.pdbx_description
1 polymer ?
#
loop_
_entity_poly.entity_id
_entity_poly.type
_entity_poly.pdbx_seq_one_letter_code
_entity_poly.pdbx_strand_id
1 'polypeptide(L)'
;MEMFGFDDYMRKIARKHGIDLNKANIQDAIDHRDERQEQESIKFTKENNKVKRKRMFDSSVVSDPIILSKTFDDFNITDKIQKSEFDKARSIADRILNGEKGNFTFSGTPGAGKTLSAVSILNKIQHSDSSLTCYFASVSMLAQMNKDSIQYPEIKTDFINAERCIKQCDILVLDDLGSETSFQKNIKEASDYQQAMLFRLADYRAENKNKVNIVTTNNTSKELKRIYNGKIYDRLIASNFDNVIKFTSKDCRMF
;
A
#
# COMPACT_ATOMS: atom_id res chain seq x y z
N MET A 1 30.89 8.40 45.28
CA MET A 1 31.79 7.49 44.54
C MET A 1 32.45 8.32 43.45
N GLU A 2 33.72 8.65 43.67
CA GLU A 2 34.46 9.67 42.96
C GLU A 2 34.81 9.24 41.52
N MET A 3 34.31 9.98 40.53
CA MET A 3 34.50 9.76 39.10
C MET A 3 35.88 10.32 38.64
N PHE A 4 36.96 9.93 39.32
CA PHE A 4 38.26 10.64 39.27
C PHE A 4 39.19 10.30 38.09
N GLY A 5 38.73 9.52 37.10
CA GLY A 5 39.52 9.19 35.91
C GLY A 5 39.17 9.97 34.64
N PHE A 6 37.92 10.48 34.54
CA PHE A 6 37.42 11.11 33.32
C PHE A 6 37.86 12.58 33.17
N ASP A 7 38.06 13.30 34.29
CA ASP A 7 38.31 14.75 34.27
C ASP A 7 39.74 15.12 33.81
N ASP A 8 40.78 14.39 34.23
CA ASP A 8 42.17 14.68 33.82
C ASP A 8 42.41 14.40 32.32
N TYR A 9 41.75 13.38 31.77
CA TYR A 9 41.79 13.06 30.35
C TYR A 9 41.10 14.14 29.51
N MET A 10 39.92 14.61 29.93
CA MET A 10 39.19 15.69 29.25
C MET A 10 39.96 17.01 29.28
N ARG A 11 40.61 17.34 30.40
CA ARG A 11 41.50 18.52 30.52
C ARG A 11 42.71 18.45 29.59
N LYS A 12 43.32 17.27 29.41
CA LYS A 12 44.42 17.05 28.44
C LYS A 12 43.97 17.26 27.00
N ILE A 13 42.79 16.75 26.62
CA ILE A 13 42.22 16.95 25.28
C ILE A 13 41.89 18.43 25.05
N ALA A 14 41.25 19.09 26.01
CA ALA A 14 40.88 20.50 25.89
C ALA A 14 42.12 21.39 25.70
N ARG A 15 43.19 21.17 26.46
CA ARG A 15 44.48 21.87 26.27
C ARG A 15 45.09 21.62 24.89
N LYS A 16 45.03 20.37 24.39
CA LYS A 16 45.56 20.02 23.04
C LYS A 16 44.83 20.76 21.92
N HIS A 17 43.54 21.05 22.10
CA HIS A 17 42.72 21.74 21.11
C HIS A 17 42.50 23.24 21.41
N GLY A 18 43.19 23.79 22.43
CA GLY A 18 43.07 25.21 22.80
C GLY A 18 41.70 25.61 23.38
N ILE A 19 40.95 24.66 23.93
CA ILE A 19 39.60 24.88 24.48
C ILE A 19 39.69 25.27 25.96
N ASP A 20 39.17 26.44 26.30
CA ASP A 20 39.03 26.90 27.70
C ASP A 20 37.76 26.31 28.34
N LEU A 21 37.93 25.27 29.15
CA LEU A 21 36.84 24.58 29.83
C LEU A 21 36.09 25.46 30.83
N ASN A 22 36.69 26.55 31.33
CA ASN A 22 36.04 27.47 32.27
C ASN A 22 35.10 28.46 31.57
N LYS A 23 35.22 28.61 30.24
CA LYS A 23 34.35 29.44 29.39
C LYS A 23 33.40 28.62 28.52
N ALA A 24 33.57 27.30 28.48
CA ALA A 24 32.73 26.40 27.72
C ALA A 24 31.41 26.17 28.47
N ASN A 25 30.28 26.54 27.87
CA ASN A 25 28.99 26.09 28.38
C ASN A 25 28.79 24.63 27.99
N ILE A 26 29.15 23.73 28.91
CA ILE A 26 29.08 22.28 28.71
C ILE A 26 27.62 21.84 28.51
N GLN A 27 26.66 22.49 29.18
CA GLN A 27 25.24 22.16 29.03
C GLN A 27 24.76 22.48 27.61
N ASP A 28 25.04 23.68 27.10
CA ASP A 28 24.69 24.04 25.72
C ASP A 28 25.35 23.08 24.70
N ALA A 29 26.58 22.65 24.97
CA ALA A 29 27.28 21.69 24.10
C ALA A 29 26.65 20.28 24.13
N ILE A 30 26.10 19.86 25.27
CA ILE A 30 25.34 18.60 25.40
C ILE A 30 23.99 18.75 24.71
N ASP A 31 23.25 19.83 24.97
CA ASP A 31 21.93 20.08 24.38
C ASP A 31 22.02 20.15 22.84
N HIS A 32 23.00 20.87 22.30
CA HIS A 32 23.25 20.90 20.85
C HIS A 32 23.68 19.56 20.27
N ARG A 33 24.35 18.70 21.05
CA ARG A 33 24.69 17.34 20.62
C ARG A 33 23.43 16.47 20.57
N ASP A 34 22.59 16.53 21.60
CA ASP A 34 21.37 15.75 21.71
C ASP A 34 20.37 16.16 20.61
N GLU A 35 20.20 17.46 20.36
CA GLU A 35 19.42 17.98 19.23
C GLU A 35 19.92 17.46 17.87
N ARG A 36 21.24 17.44 17.65
CA ARG A 36 21.83 16.89 16.41
C ARG A 36 21.56 15.41 16.28
N GLN A 37 21.74 14.63 17.36
CA GLN A 37 21.47 13.20 17.36
C GLN A 37 20.00 12.90 17.10
N GLU A 38 19.09 13.68 17.69
CA GLU A 38 17.67 13.57 17.43
C GLU A 38 17.35 13.85 15.96
N GLN A 39 17.85 14.95 15.39
CA GLN A 39 17.67 15.29 13.98
C GLN A 39 18.23 14.22 13.03
N GLU A 40 19.41 13.69 13.32
CA GLU A 40 20.01 12.59 12.56
C GLU A 40 19.15 11.32 12.64
N SER A 41 18.61 10.98 13.81
CA SER A 41 17.74 9.82 14.00
C SER A 41 16.41 9.96 13.25
N ILE A 42 15.82 11.16 13.23
CA ILE A 42 14.59 11.47 12.49
C ILE A 42 14.86 11.36 10.99
N LYS A 43 15.98 11.93 10.51
CA LYS A 43 16.37 11.86 9.09
C LYS A 43 16.62 10.41 8.66
N PHE A 44 17.35 9.64 9.46
CA PHE A 44 17.63 8.24 9.19
C PHE A 44 16.35 7.41 9.12
N THR A 45 15.44 7.60 10.09
CA THR A 45 14.13 6.94 10.11
C THR A 45 13.30 7.27 8.87
N LYS A 46 13.26 8.55 8.47
CA LYS A 46 12.55 9.00 7.26
C LYS A 46 13.10 8.33 5.99
N GLU A 47 14.41 8.32 5.80
CA GLU A 47 15.04 7.68 4.64
C GLU A 47 14.81 6.16 4.63
N ASN A 48 14.95 5.49 5.77
CA ASN A 48 14.69 4.07 5.87
C ASN A 48 13.22 3.73 5.54
N ASN A 49 12.27 4.53 6.04
CA ASN A 49 10.86 4.39 5.69
C ASN A 49 10.63 4.58 4.19
N LYS A 50 11.25 5.58 3.56
CA LYS A 50 11.14 5.81 2.11
C LYS A 50 11.65 4.60 1.30
N VAL A 51 12.80 4.05 1.67
CA VAL A 51 13.37 2.85 1.05
C VAL A 51 12.44 1.64 1.23
N LYS A 52 11.91 1.43 2.44
CA LYS A 52 10.99 0.33 2.74
C LYS A 52 9.70 0.44 1.92
N ARG A 53 9.11 1.64 1.88
CA ARG A 53 7.89 1.93 1.10
C ARG A 53 8.12 1.64 -0.39
N LYS A 54 9.23 2.13 -0.94
CA LYS A 54 9.58 1.89 -2.34
C LYS A 54 9.78 0.41 -2.64
N ARG A 55 10.58 -0.30 -1.82
CA ARG A 55 10.81 -1.75 -1.99
C ARG A 55 9.52 -2.56 -1.96
N MET A 56 8.61 -2.22 -1.04
CA MET A 56 7.31 -2.88 -0.96
C MET A 56 6.48 -2.62 -2.21
N PHE A 57 6.37 -1.36 -2.64
CA PHE A 57 5.59 -0.99 -3.83
C PHE A 57 6.15 -1.62 -5.11
N ASP A 58 7.47 -1.58 -5.31
CA ASP A 58 8.16 -2.17 -6.46
C ASP A 58 8.03 -3.71 -6.51
N SER A 59 7.75 -4.37 -5.37
CA SER A 59 7.53 -5.82 -5.27
C SER A 59 6.08 -6.26 -5.51
N SER A 60 5.21 -5.35 -5.96
CA SER A 60 3.80 -5.61 -6.25
C SER A 60 3.61 -6.69 -7.33
N VAL A 61 2.53 -7.48 -7.21
CA VAL A 61 2.17 -8.49 -8.21
C VAL A 61 1.33 -7.83 -9.31
N VAL A 62 1.94 -7.60 -10.47
CA VAL A 62 1.33 -6.93 -11.63
C VAL A 62 1.65 -7.67 -12.92
N SER A 63 0.73 -7.62 -13.87
CA SER A 63 0.89 -8.23 -15.20
C SER A 63 1.77 -7.38 -16.09
N ASP A 64 1.56 -6.07 -16.04
CA ASP A 64 2.35 -5.06 -16.73
C ASP A 64 2.95 -4.10 -15.68
N PRO A 65 4.28 -4.11 -15.45
CA PRO A 65 4.95 -3.21 -14.53
C PRO A 65 4.70 -1.72 -14.81
N ILE A 66 4.39 -1.34 -16.05
CA ILE A 66 4.08 0.05 -16.43
C ILE A 66 2.86 0.56 -15.67
N ILE A 67 1.93 -0.30 -15.25
CA ILE A 67 0.75 0.14 -14.48
C ILE A 67 1.13 0.84 -13.18
N LEU A 68 2.24 0.43 -12.54
CA LEU A 68 2.68 0.96 -11.25
C LEU A 68 3.19 2.39 -11.33
N SER A 69 3.60 2.88 -12.51
CA SER A 69 4.02 4.27 -12.68
C SER A 69 2.86 5.23 -12.96
N LYS A 70 1.64 4.71 -13.16
CA LYS A 70 0.50 5.54 -13.57
C LYS A 70 -0.08 6.36 -12.44
N THR A 71 -0.39 7.61 -12.76
CA THR A 71 -0.91 8.64 -11.88
C THR A 71 -2.23 9.20 -12.40
N PHE A 72 -2.86 10.09 -11.63
CA PHE A 72 -4.07 10.79 -12.05
C PHE A 72 -3.86 11.65 -13.31
N ASP A 73 -2.62 12.09 -13.57
CA ASP A 73 -2.28 13.00 -14.66
C ASP A 73 -1.99 12.26 -15.97
N ASP A 74 -1.75 10.95 -15.91
CA ASP A 74 -1.58 10.08 -17.09
C ASP A 74 -2.88 9.83 -17.86
N PHE A 75 -3.96 10.51 -17.47
CA PHE A 75 -5.29 10.23 -17.96
C PHE A 75 -5.94 11.43 -18.64
N ASN A 76 -6.27 11.25 -19.92
CA ASN A 76 -7.00 12.25 -20.68
C ASN A 76 -8.50 12.21 -20.34
N ILE A 77 -8.89 13.02 -19.35
CA ILE A 77 -10.29 13.14 -18.94
C ILE A 77 -11.07 13.89 -20.03
N THR A 78 -11.91 13.15 -20.76
CA THR A 78 -12.68 13.69 -21.90
C THR A 78 -14.17 13.90 -21.58
N ASP A 79 -14.65 13.35 -20.47
CA ASP A 79 -16.07 13.40 -20.07
C ASP A 79 -16.28 13.83 -18.61
N LYS A 80 -17.43 14.45 -18.32
CA LYS A 80 -17.77 14.94 -16.98
C LYS A 80 -17.98 13.82 -15.96
N ILE A 81 -18.55 12.69 -16.37
CA ILE A 81 -18.77 11.53 -15.48
C ILE A 81 -17.41 10.97 -15.08
N GLN A 82 -16.53 10.79 -16.07
CA GLN A 82 -15.16 10.36 -15.87
C GLN A 82 -14.40 11.30 -14.93
N LYS A 83 -14.51 12.63 -15.13
CA LYS A 83 -13.95 13.61 -14.20
C LYS A 83 -14.43 13.39 -12.77
N SER A 84 -15.75 13.24 -12.58
CA SER A 84 -16.32 13.02 -11.25
C SER A 84 -15.83 11.71 -10.60
N GLU A 85 -15.61 10.65 -11.37
CA GLU A 85 -15.12 9.37 -10.86
C GLU A 85 -13.67 9.48 -10.39
N PHE A 86 -12.82 10.15 -11.18
CA PHE A 86 -11.42 10.41 -10.82
C PHE A 86 -11.28 11.39 -9.65
N ASP A 87 -12.11 12.42 -9.57
CA ASP A 87 -12.15 13.35 -8.43
C ASP A 87 -12.55 12.63 -7.13
N LYS A 88 -13.49 11.67 -7.19
CA LYS A 88 -13.83 10.81 -6.05
C LYS A 88 -12.64 9.93 -5.63
N ALA A 89 -11.93 9.33 -6.59
CA ALA A 89 -10.73 8.55 -6.29
C ALA A 89 -9.63 9.41 -5.65
N ARG A 90 -9.43 10.65 -6.13
CA ARG A 90 -8.51 11.62 -5.54
C ARG A 90 -8.91 11.98 -4.10
N SER A 91 -10.20 12.19 -3.85
CA SER A 91 -10.75 12.42 -2.51
C SER A 91 -10.53 11.23 -1.57
N ILE A 92 -10.68 9.99 -2.05
CA ILE A 92 -10.34 8.79 -1.28
C ILE A 92 -8.86 8.77 -0.90
N ALA A 93 -7.94 9.13 -1.80
CA ALA A 93 -6.52 9.23 -1.46
C ALA A 93 -6.28 10.25 -0.32
N ASP A 94 -6.93 11.41 -0.37
CA ASP A 94 -6.81 12.43 0.68
C ASP A 94 -7.37 11.94 2.02
N ARG A 95 -8.51 11.25 1.99
CA ARG A 95 -9.12 10.63 3.19
C ARG A 95 -8.20 9.58 3.82
N ILE A 96 -7.57 8.73 3.01
CA ILE A 96 -6.59 7.73 3.49
C ILE A 96 -5.37 8.41 4.12
N LEU A 97 -4.83 9.47 3.49
CA LEU A 97 -3.72 10.26 4.04
C LEU A 97 -4.10 10.93 5.37
N ASN A 98 -5.37 11.32 5.51
CA ASN A 98 -5.94 11.86 6.75
C ASN A 98 -6.36 10.78 7.76
N GLY A 99 -6.01 9.51 7.51
CA GLY A 99 -6.13 8.43 8.49
C GLY A 99 -7.32 7.50 8.29
N GLU A 100 -8.16 7.68 7.27
CA GLU A 100 -9.27 6.75 7.03
C GLU A 100 -8.77 5.33 6.72
N LYS A 101 -9.43 4.35 7.34
CA LYS A 101 -9.16 2.91 7.22
C LYS A 101 -10.39 2.16 6.72
N GLY A 102 -10.18 0.95 6.22
CA GLY A 102 -11.25 0.06 5.78
C GLY A 102 -11.23 -0.22 4.29
N ASN A 103 -12.38 -0.66 3.78
CA ASN A 103 -12.52 -1.16 2.42
C ASN A 103 -13.11 -0.07 1.51
N PHE A 104 -12.57 0.00 0.30
CA PHE A 104 -13.05 0.81 -0.81
C PHE A 104 -13.29 -0.12 -2.01
N THR A 105 -14.35 0.14 -2.77
CA THR A 105 -14.73 -0.72 -3.90
C THR A 105 -14.97 0.09 -5.16
N PHE A 106 -14.19 -0.18 -6.18
CA PHE A 106 -14.29 0.42 -7.50
C PHE A 106 -14.93 -0.62 -8.42
N SER A 107 -16.18 -0.40 -8.80
CA SER A 107 -16.97 -1.34 -9.60
C SER A 107 -17.43 -0.67 -10.88
N GLY A 108 -17.60 -1.39 -11.97
CA GLY A 108 -18.03 -0.78 -13.23
C GLY A 108 -17.57 -1.53 -14.48
N THR A 109 -17.88 -0.99 -15.65
CA THR A 109 -17.56 -1.64 -16.93
C THR A 109 -16.06 -1.76 -17.19
N PRO A 110 -15.60 -2.78 -17.93
CA PRO A 110 -14.22 -2.90 -18.37
C PRO A 110 -13.75 -1.63 -19.09
N GLY A 111 -12.51 -1.22 -18.85
CA GLY A 111 -11.93 -0.04 -19.51
C GLY A 111 -12.39 1.31 -18.96
N ALA A 112 -13.21 1.38 -17.90
CA ALA A 112 -13.67 2.66 -17.35
C ALA A 112 -12.65 3.38 -16.42
N GLY A 113 -11.44 2.85 -16.22
CA GLY A 113 -10.39 3.50 -15.43
C GLY A 113 -10.31 3.13 -13.94
N LYS A 114 -10.92 2.02 -13.51
CA LYS A 114 -10.89 1.52 -12.13
C LYS A 114 -9.48 1.23 -11.61
N THR A 115 -8.74 0.37 -12.30
CA THR A 115 -7.36 -0.01 -11.97
C THR A 115 -6.45 1.22 -11.97
N LEU A 116 -6.62 2.10 -12.97
CA LEU A 116 -5.88 3.35 -13.07
C LEU A 116 -6.14 4.26 -11.87
N SER A 117 -7.40 4.42 -11.46
CA SER A 117 -7.76 5.19 -10.26
C SER A 117 -7.16 4.58 -9.00
N ALA A 118 -7.20 3.25 -8.85
CA ALA A 118 -6.64 2.55 -7.70
C ALA A 118 -5.11 2.71 -7.60
N VAL A 119 -4.38 2.52 -8.71
CA VAL A 119 -2.92 2.71 -8.71
C VAL A 119 -2.52 4.18 -8.57
N SER A 120 -3.32 5.11 -9.10
CA SER A 120 -3.11 6.55 -8.91
C SER A 120 -3.23 6.97 -7.45
N ILE A 121 -4.14 6.34 -6.69
CA ILE A 121 -4.22 6.51 -5.23
C ILE A 121 -2.92 6.04 -4.57
N LEU A 122 -2.43 4.82 -4.92
CA LEU A 122 -1.18 4.31 -4.38
C LEU A 122 0.00 5.24 -4.69
N ASN A 123 0.09 5.75 -5.92
CA ASN A 123 1.13 6.69 -6.33
C ASN A 123 1.05 8.03 -5.60
N LYS A 124 -0.14 8.61 -5.45
CA LYS A 124 -0.32 9.84 -4.66
C LYS A 124 0.16 9.65 -3.23
N ILE A 125 -0.13 8.50 -2.62
CA ILE A 125 0.34 8.18 -1.27
C ILE A 125 1.85 7.96 -1.29
N GLN A 126 2.39 7.23 -2.25
CA GLN A 126 3.82 6.95 -2.39
C GLN A 126 4.68 8.21 -2.49
N HIS A 127 4.16 9.25 -3.15
CA HIS A 127 4.82 10.56 -3.31
C HIS A 127 4.53 11.55 -2.17
N SER A 128 3.72 11.19 -1.17
CA SER A 128 3.50 11.99 0.04
C SER A 128 4.57 11.74 1.11
N ASP A 129 4.62 12.63 2.10
CA ASP A 129 5.45 12.52 3.31
C ASP A 129 4.96 11.46 4.32
N SER A 130 3.92 10.69 3.99
CA SER A 130 3.40 9.64 4.87
C SER A 130 4.39 8.49 5.05
N SER A 131 4.25 7.74 6.15
CA SER A 131 4.98 6.49 6.38
C SER A 131 4.24 5.26 5.82
N LEU A 132 3.11 5.46 5.14
CA LEU A 132 2.21 4.38 4.72
C LEU A 132 2.81 3.57 3.57
N THR A 133 2.79 2.26 3.72
CA THR A 133 3.26 1.32 2.70
C THR A 133 2.13 0.88 1.78
N CYS A 134 2.41 0.88 0.46
CA CYS A 134 1.45 0.54 -0.59
C CYS A 134 1.84 -0.78 -1.25
N TYR A 135 0.84 -1.60 -1.59
CA TYR A 135 1.02 -2.82 -2.36
C TYR A 135 -0.12 -3.01 -3.36
N PHE A 136 0.23 -3.44 -4.58
CA PHE A 136 -0.74 -3.80 -5.61
C PHE A 136 -0.66 -5.31 -5.87
N ALA A 137 -1.81 -5.96 -6.01
CA ALA A 137 -1.90 -7.35 -6.40
C ALA A 137 -3.01 -7.57 -7.42
N SER A 138 -2.63 -8.04 -8.61
CA SER A 138 -3.56 -8.65 -9.56
C SER A 138 -4.06 -9.99 -8.99
N VAL A 139 -5.38 -10.11 -8.80
CA VAL A 139 -5.99 -11.32 -8.22
C VAL A 139 -5.73 -12.56 -9.09
N SER A 140 -5.81 -12.41 -10.41
CA SER A 140 -5.59 -13.51 -11.36
C SER A 140 -4.14 -14.00 -11.33
N MET A 141 -3.17 -13.10 -11.30
CA MET A 141 -1.75 -13.48 -11.18
C MET A 141 -1.44 -14.10 -9.82
N LEU A 142 -1.98 -13.54 -8.74
CA LEU A 142 -1.78 -14.10 -7.40
C LEU A 142 -2.36 -15.52 -7.31
N ALA A 143 -3.52 -15.76 -7.92
CA ALA A 143 -4.12 -17.09 -8.02
C ALA A 143 -3.26 -18.06 -8.84
N GLN A 144 -2.68 -17.59 -9.95
CA GLN A 144 -1.78 -18.39 -10.79
C GLN A 144 -0.48 -18.73 -10.04
N MET A 145 0.16 -17.75 -9.40
CA MET A 145 1.35 -17.97 -8.56
C MET A 145 1.10 -18.99 -7.45
N ASN A 146 -0.05 -18.88 -6.77
CA ASN A 146 -0.46 -19.83 -5.75
C ASN A 146 -0.51 -21.24 -6.36
N LYS A 147 -1.21 -21.41 -7.51
CA LYS A 147 -1.34 -22.72 -8.17
C LYS A 147 0.02 -23.30 -8.57
N ASP A 148 0.89 -22.49 -9.15
CA ASP A 148 2.20 -22.91 -9.64
C ASP A 148 3.18 -23.21 -8.50
N SER A 149 3.00 -22.57 -7.33
CA SER A 149 3.80 -22.85 -6.12
C SER A 149 3.75 -24.30 -5.62
N ILE A 150 2.75 -25.07 -6.05
CA ILE A 150 2.61 -26.49 -5.73
C ILE A 150 3.69 -27.31 -6.44
N GLN A 151 4.05 -26.92 -7.67
CA GLN A 151 4.97 -27.67 -8.52
C GLN A 151 6.37 -27.07 -8.54
N TYR A 152 6.49 -25.74 -8.38
CA TYR A 152 7.72 -24.99 -8.59
C TYR A 152 8.20 -24.29 -7.30
N PRO A 153 9.28 -24.77 -6.65
CA PRO A 153 9.79 -24.22 -5.39
C PRO A 153 10.18 -22.74 -5.44
N GLU A 154 10.66 -22.25 -6.58
CA GLU A 154 11.00 -20.86 -6.82
C GLU A 154 9.75 -19.96 -6.77
N ILE A 155 8.68 -20.36 -7.46
CA ILE A 155 7.39 -19.65 -7.45
C ILE A 155 6.76 -19.68 -6.06
N LYS A 156 6.98 -20.76 -5.30
CA LYS A 156 6.53 -20.83 -3.91
C LYS A 156 7.17 -19.76 -3.03
N THR A 157 8.45 -19.47 -3.23
CA THR A 157 9.14 -18.41 -2.49
C THR A 157 8.57 -17.04 -2.83
N ASP A 158 8.33 -16.77 -4.12
CA ASP A 158 7.73 -15.52 -4.58
C ASP A 158 6.29 -15.34 -4.08
N PHE A 159 5.49 -16.41 -4.11
CA PHE A 159 4.13 -16.39 -3.58
C PHE A 159 4.10 -16.12 -2.07
N ILE A 160 4.96 -16.78 -1.29
CA ILE A 160 5.07 -16.51 0.16
C ILE A 160 5.48 -15.06 0.43
N ASN A 161 6.39 -14.51 -0.37
CA ASN A 161 6.79 -13.11 -0.28
C ASN A 161 5.63 -12.17 -0.63
N ALA A 162 4.84 -12.47 -1.65
CA ALA A 162 3.65 -11.71 -2.00
C ALA A 162 2.59 -11.76 -0.87
N GLU A 163 2.28 -12.94 -0.33
CA GLU A 163 1.37 -13.07 0.82
C GLU A 163 1.85 -12.25 2.02
N ARG A 164 3.17 -12.27 2.30
CA ARG A 164 3.76 -11.47 3.37
C ARG A 164 3.60 -9.97 3.12
N CYS A 165 3.85 -9.50 1.90
CA CYS A 165 3.68 -8.09 1.54
C CYS A 165 2.22 -7.65 1.62
N ILE A 166 1.29 -8.48 1.13
CA ILE A 166 -0.15 -8.26 1.24
C ILE A 166 -0.58 -8.14 2.71
N LYS A 167 -0.09 -9.02 3.59
CA LYS A 167 -0.40 -8.96 5.02
C LYS A 167 0.19 -7.72 5.70
N GLN A 168 1.41 -7.34 5.36
CA GLN A 168 2.17 -6.30 6.07
C GLN A 168 1.90 -4.88 5.56
N CYS A 169 1.56 -4.69 4.27
CA CYS A 169 1.32 -3.37 3.69
C CYS A 169 0.16 -2.66 4.38
N ASP A 170 0.19 -1.33 4.43
CA ASP A 170 -0.88 -0.52 5.03
C ASP A 170 -2.06 -0.38 4.08
N ILE A 171 -1.77 -0.19 2.79
CA ILE A 171 -2.77 -0.01 1.74
C ILE A 171 -2.54 -1.08 0.67
N LEU A 172 -3.58 -1.88 0.44
CA LEU A 172 -3.59 -2.93 -0.57
C LEU A 172 -4.58 -2.58 -1.68
N VAL A 173 -4.15 -2.68 -2.93
CA VAL A 173 -5.06 -2.81 -4.08
C VAL A 173 -5.18 -4.30 -4.45
N LEU A 174 -6.39 -4.83 -4.45
CA LEU A 174 -6.75 -6.12 -5.06
C LEU A 174 -7.44 -5.83 -6.39
N ASP A 175 -6.72 -6.03 -7.48
CA ASP A 175 -7.17 -5.66 -8.81
C ASP A 175 -7.89 -6.80 -9.52
N ASP A 176 -8.98 -6.42 -10.19
CA ASP A 176 -9.82 -7.23 -11.07
C ASP A 176 -10.48 -8.44 -10.40
N LEU A 177 -11.01 -8.23 -9.18
CA LEU A 177 -11.67 -9.26 -8.40
C LEU A 177 -12.91 -9.82 -9.12
N GLY A 178 -12.93 -11.14 -9.29
CA GLY A 178 -14.03 -11.93 -9.85
C GLY A 178 -13.87 -12.21 -11.34
N SER A 179 -12.96 -11.51 -12.04
CA SER A 179 -12.70 -11.74 -13.46
C SER A 179 -12.02 -13.10 -13.71
N GLU A 180 -11.38 -13.70 -12.71
CA GLU A 180 -10.79 -15.04 -12.79
C GLU A 180 -11.84 -16.17 -12.97
N THR A 181 -13.12 -15.87 -12.68
CA THR A 181 -14.24 -16.83 -12.86
C THR A 181 -15.00 -16.64 -14.18
N SER A 182 -14.75 -15.55 -14.88
CA SER A 182 -15.50 -15.12 -16.08
C SER A 182 -15.22 -15.94 -17.36
N PHE A 183 -14.20 -16.81 -17.36
CA PHE A 183 -13.84 -17.64 -18.51
C PHE A 183 -14.77 -18.85 -18.73
N GLN A 184 -15.79 -19.05 -17.91
CA GLN A 184 -16.79 -20.11 -18.09
C GLN A 184 -18.16 -19.48 -18.37
N LYS A 185 -18.90 -20.01 -19.35
CA LYS A 185 -20.20 -19.46 -19.85
C LYS A 185 -21.27 -19.17 -18.77
N ASN A 186 -21.11 -19.69 -17.55
CA ASN A 186 -21.96 -19.42 -16.41
C ASN A 186 -21.10 -18.91 -15.24
N ILE A 187 -21.57 -17.89 -14.53
CA ILE A 187 -20.96 -17.45 -13.26
C ILE A 187 -20.96 -18.64 -12.31
N LYS A 188 -19.78 -19.14 -11.98
CA LYS A 188 -19.57 -20.20 -10.98
C LYS A 188 -18.80 -19.63 -9.80
N GLU A 189 -18.91 -20.32 -8.67
CA GLU A 189 -18.04 -20.08 -7.53
C GLU A 189 -16.57 -20.16 -7.95
N ALA A 190 -15.75 -19.29 -7.36
CA ALA A 190 -14.30 -19.41 -7.49
C ALA A 190 -13.84 -20.76 -6.95
N SER A 191 -12.77 -21.31 -7.50
CA SER A 191 -12.24 -22.60 -7.05
C SER A 191 -11.96 -22.59 -5.54
N ASP A 192 -12.13 -23.73 -4.86
CA ASP A 192 -11.86 -23.86 -3.41
C ASP A 192 -10.48 -23.33 -3.03
N TYR A 193 -9.51 -23.55 -3.91
CA TYR A 193 -8.14 -23.08 -3.75
C TYR A 193 -8.02 -21.54 -3.78
N GLN A 194 -8.70 -20.87 -4.71
CA GLN A 194 -8.77 -19.42 -4.78
C GLN A 194 -9.54 -18.83 -3.60
N GLN A 195 -10.67 -19.42 -3.24
CA GLN A 195 -11.44 -18.99 -2.08
C GLN A 195 -10.64 -19.12 -0.79
N ALA A 196 -9.92 -20.24 -0.59
CA ALA A 196 -9.06 -20.43 0.57
C ALA A 196 -7.93 -19.39 0.64
N MET A 197 -7.30 -19.06 -0.50
CA MET A 197 -6.25 -18.04 -0.56
C MET A 197 -6.79 -16.65 -0.25
N LEU A 198 -7.85 -16.22 -0.92
CA LEU A 198 -8.47 -14.92 -0.67
C LEU A 198 -9.01 -14.81 0.76
N PHE A 199 -9.62 -15.87 1.29
CA PHE A 199 -10.09 -15.90 2.67
C PHE A 199 -8.94 -15.67 3.65
N ARG A 200 -7.82 -16.41 3.54
CA ARG A 200 -6.66 -16.22 4.44
C ARG A 200 -6.10 -14.80 4.41
N LEU A 201 -6.03 -14.18 3.23
CA LEU A 201 -5.52 -12.82 3.07
C LEU A 201 -6.50 -11.77 3.61
N ALA A 202 -7.78 -11.92 3.27
CA ALA A 202 -8.85 -11.04 3.73
C ALA A 202 -9.02 -11.10 5.25
N ASP A 203 -8.96 -12.30 5.83
CA ASP A 203 -9.13 -12.53 7.27
C ASP A 203 -8.02 -11.87 8.07
N TYR A 204 -6.76 -12.11 7.69
CA TYR A 204 -5.61 -11.44 8.33
C TYR A 204 -5.75 -9.92 8.30
N ARG A 205 -6.13 -9.35 7.14
CA ARG A 205 -6.25 -7.90 7.01
C ARG A 205 -7.46 -7.35 7.76
N ALA A 206 -8.57 -8.09 7.84
CA ALA A 206 -9.76 -7.68 8.59
C ALA A 206 -9.55 -7.68 10.11
N GLU A 207 -8.77 -8.63 10.64
CA GLU A 207 -8.35 -8.63 12.05
C GLU A 207 -7.49 -7.40 12.39
N ASN A 208 -6.72 -6.91 11.41
CA ASN A 208 -5.90 -5.72 11.52
C ASN A 208 -6.67 -4.46 11.09
N LYS A 209 -7.52 -3.93 11.97
CA LYS A 209 -8.41 -2.77 11.70
C LYS A 209 -7.72 -1.48 11.21
N ASN A 210 -6.39 -1.40 11.27
CA ASN A 210 -5.58 -0.26 10.82
C ASN A 210 -5.18 -0.32 9.32
N LYS A 211 -5.77 -1.23 8.54
CA LYS A 211 -5.45 -1.47 7.13
C LYS A 211 -6.49 -0.89 6.18
N VAL A 212 -6.03 -0.57 4.96
CA VAL A 212 -6.87 -0.10 3.84
C VAL A 212 -6.87 -1.14 2.73
N ASN A 213 -8.05 -1.48 2.20
CA ASN A 213 -8.19 -2.33 1.03
C ASN A 213 -8.96 -1.59 -0.05
N ILE A 214 -8.43 -1.56 -1.26
CA ILE A 214 -9.10 -1.04 -2.44
C ILE A 214 -9.29 -2.22 -3.38
N VAL A 215 -10.55 -2.56 -3.67
CA VAL A 215 -10.90 -3.63 -4.59
C VAL A 215 -11.37 -3.02 -5.90
N THR A 216 -10.86 -3.49 -7.03
CA THR A 216 -11.45 -3.19 -8.34
C THR A 216 -12.19 -4.42 -8.88
N THR A 217 -13.31 -4.23 -9.56
CA THR A 217 -14.10 -5.35 -10.09
C THR A 217 -14.99 -4.94 -11.26
N ASN A 218 -15.19 -5.86 -12.21
CA ASN A 218 -16.21 -5.73 -13.25
C ASN A 218 -17.58 -6.33 -12.84
N ASN A 219 -17.63 -6.99 -11.68
CA ASN A 219 -18.81 -7.70 -11.21
C ASN A 219 -19.67 -6.79 -10.32
N THR A 220 -20.99 -6.98 -10.41
CA THR A 220 -21.93 -6.40 -9.46
C THR A 220 -21.78 -7.04 -8.08
N SER A 221 -22.26 -6.35 -7.04
CA SER A 221 -22.32 -6.91 -5.68
C SER A 221 -23.02 -8.28 -5.63
N LYS A 222 -24.11 -8.46 -6.41
CA LYS A 222 -24.84 -9.72 -6.48
C LYS A 222 -24.02 -10.83 -7.10
N GLU A 223 -23.23 -10.54 -8.12
CA GLU A 223 -22.34 -11.51 -8.77
C GLU A 223 -21.17 -11.87 -7.86
N LEU A 224 -20.55 -10.90 -7.19
CA LEU A 224 -19.50 -11.17 -6.20
C LEU A 224 -19.97 -12.09 -5.07
N LYS A 225 -21.21 -11.93 -4.58
CA LYS A 225 -21.82 -12.83 -3.59
C LYS A 225 -22.10 -14.24 -4.10
N ARG A 226 -22.10 -14.45 -5.43
CA ARG A 226 -22.19 -15.78 -6.06
C ARG A 226 -20.82 -16.37 -6.34
N ILE A 227 -19.83 -15.52 -6.60
CA ILE A 227 -18.46 -15.95 -6.90
C ILE A 227 -17.74 -16.36 -5.60
N TYR A 228 -17.93 -15.61 -4.52
CA TYR A 228 -17.21 -15.81 -3.26
C TYR A 228 -18.13 -16.10 -2.09
N ASN A 229 -17.62 -16.87 -1.14
CA ASN A 229 -18.22 -17.04 0.18
C ASN A 229 -18.49 -15.67 0.84
N GLY A 230 -19.62 -15.56 1.53
CA GLY A 230 -20.04 -14.32 2.23
C GLY A 230 -18.97 -13.75 3.17
N LYS A 231 -18.17 -14.61 3.81
CA LYS A 231 -17.06 -14.18 4.67
C LYS A 231 -15.97 -13.41 3.93
N ILE A 232 -15.69 -13.77 2.67
CA ILE A 232 -14.71 -13.05 1.82
C ILE A 232 -15.33 -11.73 1.39
N TYR A 233 -16.59 -11.78 0.93
CA TYR A 233 -17.34 -10.59 0.52
C TYR A 233 -17.36 -9.53 1.63
N ASP A 234 -17.77 -9.90 2.85
CA ASP A 234 -17.91 -8.98 3.97
C ASP A 234 -16.57 -8.40 4.45
N ARG A 235 -15.47 -9.13 4.23
CA ARG A 235 -14.11 -8.69 4.61
C ARG A 235 -13.44 -7.79 3.59
N LEU A 236 -13.77 -7.91 2.31
CA LEU A 236 -13.08 -7.18 1.22
C LEU A 236 -13.92 -6.06 0.61
N ILE A 237 -15.23 -6.24 0.54
CA ILE A 237 -16.11 -5.29 -0.15
C ILE A 237 -16.54 -4.19 0.82
N ALA A 238 -16.56 -2.95 0.33
CA ALA A 238 -16.97 -1.80 1.10
C ALA A 238 -18.46 -1.90 1.49
N SER A 239 -18.73 -1.77 2.80
CA SER A 239 -20.09 -1.67 3.33
C SER A 239 -20.61 -0.22 3.30
N ASN A 240 -19.72 0.77 3.40
CA ASN A 240 -20.08 2.19 3.31
C ASN A 240 -20.18 2.62 1.84
N PHE A 241 -21.31 3.20 1.46
CA PHE A 241 -21.54 3.74 0.11
C PHE A 241 -20.56 4.86 -0.27
N ASP A 242 -20.10 5.66 0.69
CA ASP A 242 -19.12 6.72 0.43
C ASP A 242 -17.73 6.18 0.06
N ASN A 243 -17.53 4.87 0.25
CA ASN A 243 -16.29 4.16 -0.10
C ASN A 243 -16.43 3.36 -1.39
N VAL A 244 -17.58 3.50 -2.09
CA VAL A 244 -17.85 2.85 -3.36
C VAL A 244 -17.81 3.86 -4.49
N ILE A 245 -17.00 3.60 -5.50
CA ILE A 245 -17.05 4.32 -6.78
C ILE A 245 -17.63 3.37 -7.83
N LYS A 246 -18.72 3.81 -8.46
CA LYS A 246 -19.29 3.15 -9.64
C LYS A 246 -18.79 3.85 -10.88
N PHE A 247 -17.94 3.16 -11.64
CA PHE A 247 -17.41 3.60 -12.91
C PHE A 247 -18.39 3.25 -14.03
N THR A 248 -18.94 4.30 -14.62
CA THR A 248 -19.95 4.25 -15.68
C THR A 248 -19.52 5.05 -16.91
N SER A 249 -18.34 5.68 -16.86
CA SER A 249 -17.75 6.37 -18.00
C SER A 249 -17.48 5.43 -19.18
N LYS A 250 -17.30 6.03 -20.36
CA LYS A 250 -16.88 5.31 -21.57
C LYS A 250 -15.51 4.66 -21.39
N ASP A 251 -15.25 3.62 -22.18
CA ASP A 251 -13.96 2.93 -22.21
C ASP A 251 -12.85 3.93 -22.62
N CYS A 252 -11.86 4.06 -21.75
CA CYS A 252 -10.77 4.99 -21.90
C CYS A 252 -9.56 4.42 -22.64
N ARG A 253 -9.59 3.12 -23.00
CA ARG A 253 -8.53 2.49 -23.80
C ARG A 253 -8.62 2.84 -25.29
N MET A 254 -9.73 3.47 -25.71
CA MET A 254 -9.99 3.84 -27.10
C MET A 254 -9.57 5.27 -27.44
N PHE A 255 -8.84 5.97 -26.56
CA PHE A 255 -8.41 7.36 -26.74
C PHE A 255 -6.96 7.57 -26.33
#